data_AF-A0A4D7BZ81-F1
#
_entry.id   AF-A0A4D7BZ81-F1
#
_cell.length_a   1.000
_cell.length_b   1.000
_cell.length_c   1.000
_cell.angle_alpha   90.00
_cell.angle_beta   90.00
_cell.angle_gamma   90.00
#
_symmetry.space_group_name_H-M   'P 1'
#
loop_
_entity.id
_entity.type
_entity.pdbx_description
1 polymer ?
#
loop_
_entity_poly.entity_id
_entity_poly.type
_entity_poly.pdbx_seq_one_letter_code
_entity_poly.pdbx_strand_id
1 'polypeptide(L)'
;MFLAEDLSARLEGLAAKPGASKSAILADALTAWLNRQAASELENKFGQRLDRLSMALGRVERDGHVLLESFALFVRYQLMVQAPLAEGDDAARAVGRDRFNAFVARVGEALASGQQTFTPRHRNRSRGSHERHPVL
;
A
#
# COMPACT_ATOMS: atom_id res chain seq x y z
N MET A 1 37.49 13.89 27.27
CA MET A 1 36.93 12.66 26.67
C MET A 1 37.92 11.54 26.91
N PHE A 2 37.45 10.38 27.36
CA PHE A 2 38.32 9.22 27.51
C PHE A 2 38.38 8.45 26.18
N LEU A 3 39.59 8.06 25.78
CA LEU A 3 39.86 7.16 24.65
C LEU A 3 40.71 6.01 25.18
N ALA A 4 40.42 4.79 24.77
CA ALA A 4 41.29 3.66 25.05
C ALA A 4 42.69 3.90 24.45
N GLU A 5 43.73 3.34 25.09
CA GLU A 5 45.14 3.58 24.75
C GLU A 5 45.44 3.33 23.26
N ASP A 6 44.89 2.25 22.72
CA ASP A 6 45.01 1.85 21.32
C ASP A 6 44.38 2.86 20.36
N LEU A 7 43.22 3.42 20.72
CA LEU A 7 42.51 4.42 19.93
C LEU A 7 43.20 5.79 20.00
N SER A 8 43.75 6.13 21.17
CA SER A 8 44.54 7.35 21.37
C SER A 8 45.80 7.33 20.48
N ALA A 9 46.55 6.22 20.50
CA ALA A 9 47.74 6.05 19.66
C ALA A 9 47.43 6.14 18.15
N ARG A 10 46.29 5.59 17.72
CA ARG A 10 45.83 5.71 16.33
C ARG A 10 45.47 7.15 15.95
N LEU A 11 44.80 7.89 16.84
CA LEU A 11 44.45 9.29 16.62
C LEU A 11 45.70 10.18 16.55
N GLU A 12 46.68 9.95 17.42
CA GLU A 12 48.01 10.59 17.37
C GLU A 12 48.68 10.37 16.01
N GLY A 13 48.70 9.12 15.53
CA GLY A 13 49.26 8.79 14.22
C GLY A 13 48.56 9.48 13.05
N LEU A 14 47.24 9.70 13.15
CA LEU A 14 46.48 10.44 12.14
C LEU A 14 46.74 11.95 12.19
N ALA A 15 46.87 12.51 13.39
CA ALA A 15 47.12 13.94 13.62
C ALA A 15 48.58 14.36 13.41
N ALA A 16 49.51 13.40 13.30
CA ALA A 16 50.90 13.68 12.95
C ALA A 16 51.07 14.21 11.51
N LYS A 17 50.04 14.12 10.67
CA LYS A 17 50.05 14.65 9.30
C LYS A 17 49.85 16.18 9.31
N PRO A 18 50.63 16.96 8.53
CA PRO A 18 50.45 18.40 8.44
C PRO A 18 49.02 18.77 7.99
N GLY A 19 48.38 19.70 8.68
CA GLY A 19 47.06 20.22 8.33
C GLY A 19 45.86 19.53 8.99
N ALA A 20 46.06 18.50 9.82
CA ALA A 20 44.97 17.84 10.55
C ALA A 20 45.20 17.89 12.06
N SER A 21 44.31 18.56 12.80
CA SER A 21 44.33 18.51 14.27
C SER A 21 43.50 17.33 14.78
N LYS A 22 43.84 16.80 15.96
CA LYS A 22 43.05 15.76 16.64
C LYS A 22 41.58 16.18 16.80
N SER A 23 41.35 17.44 17.14
CA SER A 23 40.01 18.00 17.30
C SER A 23 39.25 18.02 15.98
N ALA A 24 39.89 18.35 14.86
CA ALA A 24 39.27 18.32 13.54
C ALA A 24 38.90 16.89 13.13
N ILE A 25 39.83 15.93 13.33
CA ILE A 25 39.58 14.51 13.02
C ILE A 25 38.42 13.96 13.86
N LEU A 26 38.37 14.29 15.15
CA LEU A 26 37.28 13.87 16.03
C LEU A 26 35.94 14.52 15.65
N ALA A 27 35.94 15.80 15.30
CA ALA A 27 34.73 16.51 14.87
C ALA A 27 34.16 15.91 13.58
N ASP A 28 35.01 15.61 12.60
CA ASP A 28 34.60 14.95 11.35
C ASP A 28 34.08 13.54 11.60
N ALA A 29 34.79 12.75 12.41
CA ALA A 29 34.37 11.39 12.75
C ALA A 29 33.02 11.37 13.49
N LEU A 30 32.82 12.28 14.44
CA LEU A 30 31.57 12.40 15.18
C LEU A 30 30.43 12.87 14.27
N THR A 31 30.68 13.83 13.40
CA THR A 31 29.70 14.30 12.40
C THR A 31 29.29 13.16 11.47
N ALA A 32 30.26 12.40 10.95
CA ALA A 32 29.99 11.25 10.09
C ALA A 32 29.21 10.15 10.82
N TRP A 33 29.51 9.89 12.09
CA TRP A 33 28.79 8.92 12.91
C TRP A 33 27.34 9.37 13.18
N LEU A 34 27.13 10.62 13.58
CA LEU A 34 25.80 11.19 13.82
C LEU A 34 24.95 11.17 12.54
N ASN A 35 25.53 11.52 11.40
CA ASN A 35 24.83 11.47 10.10
C ASN A 35 24.42 10.05 9.72
N ARG A 36 25.30 9.06 9.91
CA ARG A 36 24.97 7.64 9.68
C ARG A 36 23.87 7.14 10.60
N GLN A 37 23.91 7.54 11.87
CA GLN A 37 22.88 7.16 12.84
C GLN A 37 21.52 7.77 12.51
N ALA A 38 21.49 9.05 12.14
CA ALA A 38 20.28 9.72 11.70
C ALA A 38 19.68 9.06 10.44
N ALA A 39 20.52 8.72 9.45
CA ALA A 39 20.08 8.00 8.25
C ALA A 39 19.53 6.61 8.59
N SER A 40 20.21 5.84 9.44
CA SER A 40 19.77 4.52 9.89
C SER A 40 18.45 4.57 10.66
N GLU A 41 18.25 5.55 11.53
CA GLU A 41 16.96 5.74 12.20
C GLU A 41 15.83 6.03 11.21
N LEU A 42 16.11 6.82 10.17
CA LEU A 42 15.15 7.17 9.14
C LEU A 42 14.79 5.94 8.30
N GLU A 43 15.80 5.20 7.83
CA GLU A 43 15.67 3.91 7.14
C GLU A 43 14.81 2.93 7.95
N ASN A 44 15.09 2.78 9.25
CA ASN A 44 14.33 1.88 10.12
C ASN A 44 12.88 2.32 10.35
N LYS A 45 12.64 3.63 10.52
CA LYS A 45 11.29 4.19 10.73
C LYS A 45 10.44 4.13 9.45
N PHE A 46 11.04 4.32 8.28
CA PHE A 46 10.33 4.42 7.01
C PHE A 46 10.33 3.13 6.20
N GLY A 47 11.36 2.28 6.30
CA GLY A 47 11.47 1.02 5.55
C GLY A 47 10.26 0.12 5.74
N GLN A 48 9.91 -0.19 7.00
CA GLN A 48 8.72 -1.01 7.27
C GLN A 48 7.41 -0.36 6.79
N ARG A 49 7.33 0.97 6.75
CA ARG A 49 6.14 1.67 6.24
C ARG A 49 6.08 1.55 4.72
N LEU A 50 7.20 1.71 4.05
CA LEU A 50 7.32 1.58 2.60
C LEU A 50 7.02 0.14 2.14
N ASP A 51 7.51 -0.87 2.86
CA ASP A 51 7.21 -2.27 2.59
C ASP A 51 5.71 -2.56 2.69
N ARG A 52 5.05 -2.05 3.74
CA ARG A 52 3.60 -2.19 3.90
C ARG A 52 2.83 -1.49 2.78
N LEU A 53 3.28 -0.31 2.36
CA LEU A 53 2.68 0.42 1.23
C LEU A 53 2.85 -0.34 -0.08
N SER A 54 4.03 -0.90 -0.33
CA SER A 54 4.33 -1.71 -1.52
C SER A 54 3.44 -2.96 -1.58
N MET A 55 3.29 -3.67 -0.45
CA MET A 55 2.39 -4.83 -0.36
C MET A 55 0.92 -4.44 -0.56
N ALA A 56 0.49 -3.31 0.00
CA ALA A 56 -0.87 -2.79 -0.20
C ALA A 56 -1.13 -2.45 -1.67
N LEU A 57 -0.17 -1.80 -2.35
CA LEU A 57 -0.26 -1.48 -3.76
C LEU A 57 -0.34 -2.75 -4.63
N GLY A 58 0.50 -3.75 -4.37
CA GLY A 58 0.43 -5.03 -5.07
C GLY A 58 -0.86 -5.82 -4.80
N ARG A 59 -1.56 -5.55 -3.69
CA ARG A 59 -2.93 -6.08 -3.47
C ARG A 59 -3.95 -5.33 -4.33
N VAL A 60 -3.90 -4.00 -4.36
CA VAL A 60 -4.80 -3.18 -5.18
C VAL A 60 -4.67 -3.52 -6.66
N GLU A 61 -3.45 -3.73 -7.15
CA GLU A 61 -3.20 -4.13 -8.54
C GLU A 61 -3.84 -5.50 -8.86
N ARG A 62 -3.67 -6.49 -7.98
CA ARG A 62 -4.32 -7.81 -8.12
C ARG A 62 -5.84 -7.71 -8.08
N ASP A 63 -6.40 -6.96 -7.13
CA ASP A 63 -7.84 -6.74 -7.04
C ASP A 63 -8.36 -6.03 -8.32
N GLY A 64 -7.57 -5.11 -8.89
CA GLY A 64 -7.82 -4.46 -10.18
C GLY A 64 -7.87 -5.44 -11.36
N HIS A 65 -6.92 -6.37 -11.45
CA HIS A 65 -6.95 -7.43 -12.47
C HIS A 65 -8.18 -8.32 -12.35
N VAL A 66 -8.56 -8.72 -11.14
CA VAL A 66 -9.77 -9.53 -10.90
C VAL A 66 -11.02 -8.77 -11.34
N LEU A 67 -11.11 -7.47 -11.04
CA LEU A 67 -12.21 -6.62 -11.47
C LEU A 67 -12.28 -6.49 -13.00
N LEU A 68 -11.15 -6.26 -13.66
CA LEU A 68 -11.08 -6.17 -15.12
C LEU A 68 -11.52 -7.47 -15.80
N GLU A 69 -11.03 -8.62 -15.33
CA GLU A 69 -11.41 -9.93 -15.87
C GLU A 69 -12.91 -10.20 -15.64
N SER A 70 -13.41 -9.93 -14.44
CA SER A 70 -14.82 -10.10 -14.10
C SER A 70 -15.72 -9.19 -14.94
N PHE A 71 -15.28 -7.95 -15.19
CA PHE A 71 -15.98 -7.00 -16.02
C PHE A 71 -15.99 -7.42 -17.49
N ALA A 72 -14.86 -7.90 -18.02
CA ALA A 72 -14.78 -8.43 -19.38
C ALA A 72 -15.74 -9.61 -19.58
N LEU A 73 -15.78 -10.54 -18.62
CA LEU A 73 -16.72 -11.66 -18.62
C LEU A 73 -18.19 -11.19 -18.53
N PHE A 74 -18.47 -10.21 -17.68
CA PHE A 74 -19.80 -9.61 -17.56
C PHE A 74 -20.25 -8.96 -18.87
N VAL A 75 -19.40 -8.14 -19.50
CA VAL A 75 -19.69 -7.50 -20.78
C VAL A 75 -19.92 -8.56 -21.86
N ARG A 76 -19.05 -9.58 -21.94
CA ARG A 76 -19.21 -10.69 -22.89
C ARG A 76 -20.54 -11.40 -22.69
N TYR A 77 -20.89 -11.71 -21.44
CA TYR A 77 -22.19 -12.32 -21.12
C TYR A 77 -23.36 -11.43 -21.53
N GLN A 78 -23.31 -10.12 -21.24
CA GLN A 78 -24.37 -9.21 -21.64
C GLN A 78 -24.52 -9.14 -23.16
N LEU A 79 -23.43 -9.12 -23.92
CA LEU A 79 -23.48 -9.14 -25.39
C LEU A 79 -24.03 -10.46 -25.95
N MET A 80 -23.91 -11.58 -25.22
CA MET A 80 -24.48 -12.87 -25.62
C MET A 80 -25.96 -13.03 -25.25
N VAL A 81 -26.41 -12.39 -24.16
CA VAL A 81 -27.76 -12.60 -23.60
C VAL A 81 -28.75 -11.47 -23.93
N GLN A 82 -28.27 -10.23 -24.09
CA GLN A 82 -29.14 -9.11 -24.47
C GLN A 82 -29.46 -9.23 -25.96
N ALA A 83 -30.74 -9.33 -26.30
CA ALA A 83 -31.18 -9.24 -27.69
C ALA A 83 -30.68 -7.90 -28.28
N PRO A 84 -30.03 -7.90 -29.46
CA PRO A 84 -29.62 -6.66 -30.09
C PRO A 84 -30.85 -5.77 -30.30
N LEU A 85 -30.73 -4.48 -29.97
CA LEU A 85 -31.78 -3.51 -30.28
C LEU A 85 -32.04 -3.53 -31.79
N ALA A 86 -33.32 -3.45 -32.17
CA ALA A 86 -33.70 -3.39 -33.59
C ALA A 86 -32.97 -2.20 -34.26
N GLU A 87 -32.47 -2.40 -35.47
CA GLU A 87 -31.87 -1.32 -36.26
C GLU A 87 -32.91 -0.19 -36.43
N GLY A 88 -32.58 1.01 -35.96
CA GLY A 88 -33.45 2.20 -36.02
C GLY A 88 -34.20 2.56 -34.73
N ASP A 89 -34.07 1.78 -33.64
CA ASP A 89 -34.71 2.13 -32.35
C ASP A 89 -33.89 3.19 -31.56
N ASP A 90 -33.87 4.41 -32.10
CA ASP A 90 -33.20 5.57 -31.49
C ASP A 90 -33.77 5.93 -30.11
N ALA A 91 -35.06 5.68 -29.90
CA ALA A 91 -35.73 5.92 -28.63
C ALA A 91 -35.22 4.97 -27.54
N ALA A 92 -35.11 3.66 -27.81
CA ALA A 92 -34.55 2.70 -26.86
C ALA A 92 -33.07 3.00 -26.56
N ARG A 93 -32.29 3.41 -27.56
CA ARG A 93 -30.89 3.85 -27.37
C ARG A 93 -30.79 5.09 -26.47
N ALA A 94 -31.67 6.06 -26.66
CA ALA A 94 -31.72 7.25 -25.82
C ALA A 94 -32.05 6.91 -24.36
N VAL A 95 -33.07 6.08 -24.12
CA VAL A 95 -33.44 5.60 -22.78
C VAL A 95 -32.29 4.84 -22.11
N GLY A 96 -31.56 4.01 -22.86
CA GLY A 96 -30.37 3.31 -22.36
C GLY A 96 -29.27 4.27 -21.89
N ARG A 97 -28.98 5.31 -22.68
CA ARG A 97 -28.01 6.36 -22.34
C ARG A 97 -28.43 7.14 -21.10
N ASP A 98 -29.71 7.48 -20.99
CA ASP A 98 -30.24 8.22 -19.83
C ASP A 98 -30.11 7.39 -18.53
N ARG A 99 -30.43 6.09 -18.60
CA ARG A 99 -30.24 5.15 -17.47
C ARG A 99 -28.77 5.03 -17.08
N PHE A 100 -27.86 4.94 -18.04
CA PHE A 100 -26.42 4.90 -17.77
C PHE A 100 -25.93 6.18 -17.07
N ASN A 101 -26.34 7.35 -17.57
CA ASN A 101 -25.98 8.63 -16.97
C ASN A 101 -26.49 8.76 -15.52
N ALA A 102 -27.73 8.31 -15.25
CA ALA A 102 -28.28 8.28 -13.90
C ALA A 102 -27.50 7.33 -12.97
N PHE A 103 -27.07 6.18 -13.47
CA PHE A 103 -26.21 5.26 -12.72
C PHE A 103 -24.85 5.89 -12.38
N VAL A 104 -24.18 6.52 -13.36
CA VAL A 104 -22.90 7.21 -13.15
C VAL A 104 -23.02 8.31 -12.10
N ALA A 105 -24.08 9.13 -12.16
CA ALA A 105 -24.34 10.17 -11.16
C ALA A 105 -24.44 9.58 -9.74
N ARG A 106 -25.21 8.50 -9.57
CA ARG A 106 -25.40 7.83 -8.27
C ARG A 106 -24.12 7.17 -7.74
N VAL A 107 -23.28 6.63 -8.62
CA VAL A 107 -21.95 6.13 -8.24
C VAL A 107 -21.05 7.29 -7.79
N GLY A 108 -21.07 8.42 -8.51
CA GLY A 108 -20.35 9.63 -8.13
C GLY A 108 -20.75 10.15 -6.74
N GLU A 109 -22.04 10.18 -6.44
CA GLU A 109 -22.58 10.54 -5.12
C GLU A 109 -22.10 9.56 -4.03
N ALA A 110 -22.18 8.25 -4.29
CA ALA A 110 -21.73 7.24 -3.33
C ALA A 110 -20.23 7.37 -3.02
N LEU A 111 -19.39 7.58 -4.03
CA LEU A 111 -17.95 7.80 -3.87
C LEU A 111 -17.66 9.09 -3.09
N ALA A 112 -18.33 10.20 -3.41
CA ALA A 112 -18.18 11.46 -2.69
C ALA A 112 -18.62 11.37 -1.22
N SER A 113 -19.61 10.52 -0.93
CA SER A 113 -20.11 10.28 0.44
C SER A 113 -19.24 9.32 1.26
N GLY A 114 -18.25 8.66 0.65
CA GLY A 114 -17.40 7.65 1.30
C GLY A 114 -18.10 6.34 1.66
N GLN A 115 -19.34 6.13 1.21
CA GLN A 115 -20.11 4.92 1.51
C GLN A 115 -19.67 3.75 0.61
N GLN A 116 -19.11 2.71 1.22
CA GLN A 116 -18.81 1.47 0.50
C GLN A 116 -20.10 0.65 0.34
N THR A 117 -20.64 0.60 -0.88
CA THR A 117 -21.85 -0.19 -1.17
C THR A 117 -21.56 -1.69 -1.31
N PHE A 118 -20.30 -2.05 -1.59
CA PHE A 118 -19.86 -3.43 -1.81
C PHE A 118 -18.85 -3.83 -0.72
N THR A 119 -19.32 -4.03 0.52
CA THR A 119 -18.48 -4.62 1.56
C THR A 119 -18.68 -6.14 1.58
N PRO A 120 -17.67 -6.97 1.23
CA PRO A 120 -17.75 -8.40 1.43
C PRO A 120 -17.87 -8.67 2.93
N ARG A 121 -18.99 -9.26 3.36
CA ARG A 121 -19.22 -9.62 4.75
C ARG A 121 -18.17 -10.67 5.14
N HIS A 122 -17.13 -10.25 5.87
CA HIS A 122 -16.12 -11.17 6.41
C HIS A 122 -16.85 -12.11 7.37
N ARG A 123 -17.15 -13.34 6.94
CA ARG A 123 -17.81 -14.36 7.76
C ARG A 123 -16.80 -14.81 8.80
N ASN A 124 -16.79 -14.15 9.96
CA ASN A 124 -16.07 -14.64 11.13
C ASN A 124 -16.69 -15.99 11.52
N ARG A 125 -16.05 -17.09 11.12
CA ARG A 125 -16.38 -18.43 11.63
C ARG A 125 -15.83 -18.48 13.04
N SER A 126 -16.64 -18.06 14.01
CA SER A 126 -16.41 -18.38 15.42
C SER A 126 -16.34 -19.90 15.54
N ARG A 127 -15.11 -20.39 15.74
CA ARG A 127 -14.83 -21.70 16.30
C ARG A 127 -15.49 -21.79 17.68
N GLY A 128 -16.17 -22.90 17.92
CA GLY A 128 -16.29 -23.46 19.27
C GLY A 128 -17.63 -23.26 19.97
N SER A 129 -18.57 -24.17 19.72
CA SER A 129 -19.35 -24.75 20.82
C SER A 129 -19.36 -26.27 20.61
N HIS A 130 -18.48 -26.91 21.37
CA HIS A 130 -18.37 -28.34 21.51
C HIS A 130 -19.66 -28.82 22.22
N GLU A 131 -20.62 -29.34 21.47
CA GLU A 131 -21.75 -30.07 22.06
C GLU A 131 -21.20 -31.33 22.72
N ARG A 132 -21.13 -31.29 24.05
CA ARG A 132 -21.01 -32.51 24.85
C ARG A 132 -22.39 -33.16 24.90
N HIS A 133 -22.56 -34.23 24.16
CA HIS A 133 -23.65 -35.19 24.38
C HIS A 133 -23.43 -35.91 25.72
N PRO A 134 -24.44 -36.05 26.59
CA PRO A 134 -24.37 -36.98 27.70
C PRO A 134 -24.66 -38.39 27.19
N VAL A 135 -23.82 -39.34 27.61
CA VAL A 135 -24.00 -40.78 27.43
C VAL A 135 -25.06 -41.26 28.42
N LEU A 136 -26.06 -41.99 27.92
CA LEU A 136 -26.95 -42.82 28.74
C LEU A 136 -26.29 -44.17 29.01
#